data_AF-A0A377GCV7-F1
#
_entry.id   AF-A0A377GCV7-F1
#
_cell.length_a   1.000
_cell.length_b   1.000
_cell.length_c   1.000
_cell.angle_alpha   90.00
_cell.angle_beta   90.00
_cell.angle_gamma   90.00
#
_symmetry.space_group_name_H-M   'P 1'
#
loop_
_entity.id
_entity.type
_entity.pdbx_description
1 polymer ?
#
loop_
_entity_poly.entity_id
_entity_poly.type
_entity_poly.pdbx_seq_one_letter_code
_entity_poly.pdbx_strand_id
1 'polypeptide(L)'
;MNTPDLIAIIGNISRSLYPVQHLITGGAYVLGILFFMTAIAKFRKIADHRAQSSSQEKMFTPVMYLLMGAGLLYLPTVLNAMANTTFGVGNVLTYTSYNPSNIFSSMGLVIQTAGVLWFVRGTVLVAHASQPGTQHGPKGLAFIIAGVLAMNFDNTIAMLNYIMNAIVSWSMVIKSSQGY
;
A
#
# COMPACT_ATOMS: atom_id res chain seq x y z
N MET A 1 41.17 -5.84 1.44
CA MET A 1 40.35 -5.70 0.22
C MET A 1 39.41 -6.91 0.13
N ASN A 2 38.11 -6.65 -0.05
CA ASN A 2 37.14 -7.52 -0.73
C ASN A 2 36.26 -8.49 0.07
N THR A 3 35.59 -8.01 1.11
CA THR A 3 34.14 -8.21 1.14
C THR A 3 33.53 -6.81 1.05
N PRO A 4 32.72 -6.50 0.03
CA PRO A 4 31.92 -5.29 0.12
C PRO A 4 31.00 -5.53 1.31
N ASP A 5 31.30 -4.83 2.41
CA ASP A 5 30.63 -4.99 3.68
C ASP A 5 29.13 -4.87 3.39
N LEU A 6 28.37 -5.94 3.63
CA LEU A 6 26.95 -6.01 3.26
C LEU A 6 26.21 -4.81 3.85
N ILE A 7 26.68 -4.36 5.02
CA ILE A 7 26.24 -3.16 5.72
C ILE A 7 26.50 -1.89 4.89
N ALA A 8 27.65 -1.76 4.24
CA ALA A 8 27.98 -0.64 3.35
C ALA A 8 27.19 -0.67 2.04
N ILE A 9 26.98 -1.84 1.43
CA ILE A 9 26.14 -1.98 0.23
C ILE A 9 24.69 -1.58 0.57
N ILE A 10 24.12 -2.17 1.63
CA ILE A 10 22.75 -1.90 2.06
C ILE A 10 22.63 -0.43 2.49
N GLY A 11 23.60 0.12 3.21
CA GLY A 11 23.61 1.53 3.61
C GLY A 11 23.59 2.51 2.42
N ASN A 12 24.35 2.21 1.36
CA ASN A 12 24.34 3.01 0.12
C ASN A 12 23.03 2.85 -0.68
N ILE A 13 22.44 1.66 -0.71
CA ILE A 13 21.12 1.43 -1.31
C ILE A 13 20.05 2.22 -0.54
N SER A 14 20.04 2.16 0.80
CA SER A 14 19.06 2.88 1.62
C SER A 14 19.15 4.40 1.45
N ARG A 15 20.36 4.97 1.31
CA ARG A 15 20.52 6.40 0.98
C ARG A 15 19.97 6.75 -0.40
N SER A 16 20.07 5.83 -1.35
CA SER A 16 19.53 5.99 -2.71
C SER A 16 18.00 5.90 -2.76
N LEU A 17 17.35 5.37 -1.71
CA LEU A 17 15.89 5.25 -1.65
C LEU A 17 15.18 6.57 -1.28
N TYR A 18 15.87 7.51 -0.63
CA TYR A 18 15.28 8.82 -0.30
C TYR A 18 14.78 9.60 -1.53
N PRO A 19 15.57 9.72 -2.63
CA PRO A 19 15.10 10.29 -3.89
C PRO A 19 13.99 9.46 -4.55
N VAL A 20 14.09 8.13 -4.51
CA VAL A 20 13.09 7.22 -5.10
C VAL A 20 11.73 7.42 -4.43
N GLN A 21 11.72 7.62 -3.12
CA GLN A 21 10.51 7.86 -2.37
C GLN A 21 9.83 9.18 -2.77
N HIS A 22 10.59 10.26 -2.92
CA HIS A 22 10.08 11.54 -3.42
C HIS A 22 9.50 11.41 -4.82
N LEU A 23 10.13 10.59 -5.67
CA LEU A 23 9.65 10.28 -7.01
C LEU A 23 8.34 9.47 -6.97
N ILE A 24 8.21 8.50 -6.06
CA ILE A 24 6.96 7.74 -5.89
C ILE A 24 5.83 8.66 -5.41
N THR A 25 6.09 9.52 -4.43
CA THR A 25 5.07 10.48 -3.96
C THR A 25 4.70 11.49 -5.03
N GLY A 26 5.68 12.03 -5.77
CA GLY A 26 5.43 12.92 -6.90
C GLY A 26 4.64 12.24 -8.03
N GLY A 27 4.99 10.98 -8.34
CA GLY A 27 4.26 10.16 -9.29
C GLY A 27 2.82 9.89 -8.86
N ALA A 28 2.58 9.68 -7.57
CA ALA A 28 1.24 9.52 -7.02
C ALA A 28 0.38 10.78 -7.22
N TYR A 29 0.94 11.98 -7.03
CA TYR A 29 0.24 13.24 -7.33
C TYR A 29 -0.15 13.33 -8.81
N VAL A 30 0.78 13.03 -9.72
CA VAL A 30 0.51 13.06 -11.16
C VAL A 30 -0.56 12.04 -11.54
N LEU A 31 -0.47 10.81 -11.04
CA LEU A 31 -1.47 9.77 -11.25
C LEU A 31 -2.85 10.16 -10.68
N GLY A 32 -2.87 10.80 -9.51
CA GLY A 32 -4.09 11.32 -8.90
C GLY A 32 -4.79 12.32 -9.82
N ILE A 33 -4.05 13.30 -10.36
CA ILE A 33 -4.58 14.28 -11.32
C ILE A 33 -5.09 13.61 -12.60
N LEU A 34 -4.34 12.65 -13.15
CA LEU A 34 -4.78 11.86 -14.31
C LEU A 34 -6.10 11.14 -14.03
N PHE A 35 -6.25 10.54 -12.84
CA PHE A 35 -7.47 9.84 -12.45
C PHE A 35 -8.66 10.78 -12.25
N PHE A 36 -8.45 12.00 -11.76
CA PHE A 36 -9.50 13.02 -11.73
C PHE A 36 -9.93 13.42 -13.14
N MET A 37 -8.99 13.62 -14.07
CA MET A 37 -9.33 13.94 -15.47
C MET A 37 -10.11 12.80 -16.14
N THR A 38 -9.72 11.54 -15.93
CA THR A 38 -10.46 10.39 -16.48
C THR A 38 -11.83 10.22 -15.82
N ALA A 39 -11.96 10.47 -14.52
CA ALA A 39 -13.24 10.47 -13.82
C ALA A 39 -14.19 11.52 -14.40
N ILE A 40 -13.74 12.77 -14.57
CA ILE A 40 -14.56 13.85 -15.15
C ILE A 40 -14.98 13.51 -16.58
N ALA A 41 -14.06 13.00 -17.41
CA ALA A 41 -14.37 12.61 -18.77
C ALA A 41 -15.44 11.50 -18.83
N LYS A 42 -15.36 10.52 -17.91
CA LYS A 42 -16.36 9.44 -17.81
C LYS A 42 -17.70 9.93 -17.24
N PHE A 43 -17.69 10.80 -16.22
CA PHE A 43 -18.90 11.44 -15.72
C PHE A 43 -19.61 12.24 -16.82
N ARG A 44 -18.86 12.96 -17.66
CA ARG A 44 -19.42 13.69 -18.79
C ARG A 44 -20.09 12.75 -19.79
N LYS A 45 -19.46 11.63 -20.14
CA LYS A 45 -20.05 10.62 -21.04
C LYS A 45 -21.35 10.01 -20.50
N ILE A 46 -21.43 9.81 -19.19
CA ILE A 46 -22.67 9.38 -18.53
C ILE A 46 -23.71 10.50 -18.57
N ALA A 47 -23.35 11.75 -18.28
CA ALA A 47 -24.30 12.87 -18.34
C ALA A 47 -24.86 13.10 -19.77
N ASP A 48 -24.09 12.79 -20.81
CA ASP A 48 -24.49 12.88 -22.23
C ASP A 48 -25.43 11.74 -22.68
N HIS A 49 -26.18 11.12 -21.77
CA HIS A 49 -27.12 10.00 -21.98
C HIS A 49 -28.11 10.17 -23.14
N ARG A 50 -28.28 11.38 -23.70
CA ARG A 50 -29.06 11.61 -24.93
C ARG A 50 -28.37 11.13 -26.22
N ALA A 51 -27.05 10.96 -26.24
CA ALA A 51 -26.30 10.65 -27.48
C ALA A 51 -25.85 9.18 -27.63
N GLN A 52 -25.89 8.35 -26.57
CA GLN A 52 -25.42 6.95 -26.63
C GLN A 52 -26.43 5.96 -26.05
N SER A 53 -27.35 5.51 -26.91
CA SER A 53 -28.37 4.50 -26.62
C SER A 53 -27.82 3.07 -26.39
N SER A 54 -26.50 2.84 -26.51
CA SER A 54 -25.93 1.48 -26.58
C SER A 54 -24.77 1.18 -25.61
N SER A 55 -24.28 2.14 -24.81
CA SER A 55 -23.18 1.88 -23.87
C SER A 55 -23.57 2.29 -22.46
N GLN A 56 -24.02 1.31 -21.67
CA GLN A 56 -24.22 1.47 -20.23
C GLN A 56 -22.84 1.55 -19.54
N GLU A 57 -22.13 2.69 -19.65
CA GLU A 57 -21.03 2.97 -18.72
C GLU A 57 -21.63 3.04 -17.30
N LYS A 58 -21.26 2.08 -16.45
CA LYS A 58 -21.73 2.03 -15.06
C LYS A 58 -21.16 3.22 -14.30
N MET A 59 -22.03 3.95 -13.57
CA MET A 59 -21.67 5.08 -12.69
C MET A 59 -20.58 4.72 -11.67
N PHE A 60 -20.46 3.44 -11.33
CA PHE A 60 -19.38 2.92 -10.47
C PHE A 60 -17.97 3.25 -11.00
N THR A 61 -17.76 3.21 -12.32
CA THR A 61 -16.44 3.44 -12.94
C THR A 61 -15.89 4.84 -12.63
N PRO A 62 -16.57 5.95 -13.01
CA PRO A 62 -16.04 7.28 -12.72
C PRO A 62 -15.95 7.59 -11.22
N VAL A 63 -16.88 7.06 -10.40
CA VAL A 63 -16.80 7.21 -8.93
C VAL A 63 -15.53 6.56 -8.39
N MET A 64 -15.17 5.36 -8.88
CA MET A 64 -14.00 4.66 -8.39
C MET A 64 -12.69 5.33 -8.81
N TYR A 65 -12.62 5.86 -10.02
CA TYR A 65 -11.48 6.70 -10.46
C TYR A 65 -11.37 7.98 -9.62
N LEU A 66 -12.49 8.60 -9.24
CA LEU A 66 -12.49 9.77 -8.37
C LEU A 66 -12.00 9.44 -6.96
N LEU A 67 -12.49 8.35 -6.36
CA LEU A 67 -12.08 7.91 -5.02
C LEU A 67 -10.59 7.53 -4.97
N MET A 68 -10.14 6.72 -5.93
CA MET A 68 -8.73 6.31 -5.99
C MET A 68 -7.81 7.49 -6.37
N GLY A 69 -8.28 8.41 -7.22
CA GLY A 69 -7.58 9.64 -7.56
C GLY A 69 -7.42 10.57 -6.35
N ALA A 70 -8.48 10.75 -5.57
CA ALA A 70 -8.43 11.48 -4.30
C ALA A 70 -7.46 10.82 -3.31
N GLY A 71 -7.49 9.49 -3.22
CA GLY A 71 -6.60 8.74 -2.34
C GLY A 71 -5.11 8.86 -2.73
N LEU A 72 -4.80 8.96 -4.02
CA LEU A 72 -3.43 9.20 -4.50
C LEU A 72 -2.98 10.65 -4.31
N LEU A 73 -3.88 11.63 -4.44
CA LEU A 73 -3.56 13.05 -4.23
C LEU A 73 -3.30 13.35 -2.75
N TYR A 74 -4.05 12.72 -1.86
CA TYR A 74 -3.86 12.79 -0.41
C TYR A 74 -3.16 11.55 0.15
N LEU A 75 -2.22 10.98 -0.61
CA LEU A 75 -1.50 9.76 -0.25
C LEU A 75 -0.98 9.75 1.18
N PRO A 76 -0.21 10.75 1.68
CA PRO A 76 0.29 10.70 3.06
C PRO A 76 -0.84 10.63 4.10
N THR A 77 -1.95 11.34 3.87
CA THR A 77 -3.12 11.32 4.76
C THR A 77 -3.82 9.97 4.73
N VAL A 78 -4.02 9.39 3.54
CA VAL A 78 -4.66 8.08 3.39
C VAL A 78 -3.81 6.99 4.01
N LEU A 79 -2.49 7.01 3.82
CA LEU A 79 -1.59 6.05 4.46
C LEU A 79 -1.67 6.10 5.98
N ASN A 80 -1.69 7.31 6.56
CA ASN A 80 -1.88 7.49 7.99
C ASN A 80 -3.26 7.00 8.46
N ALA A 81 -4.33 7.30 7.73
CA ALA A 81 -5.67 6.85 8.07
C ALA A 81 -5.79 5.32 8.01
N MET A 82 -5.24 4.69 6.96
CA MET A 82 -5.27 3.23 6.81
C MET A 82 -4.45 2.55 7.90
N ALA A 83 -3.28 3.07 8.24
CA ALA A 83 -2.47 2.46 9.27
C ALA A 83 -3.05 2.63 10.68
N ASN A 84 -3.66 3.79 10.99
CA ASN A 84 -4.45 3.96 12.20
C ASN A 84 -5.62 2.96 12.26
N THR A 85 -6.26 2.70 11.12
CA THR A 85 -7.37 1.75 11.05
C THR A 85 -6.89 0.31 11.24
N THR A 86 -5.74 -0.07 10.67
CA THR A 86 -5.22 -1.44 10.72
C THR A 86 -4.51 -1.78 12.04
N PHE A 87 -3.76 -0.83 12.61
CA PHE A 87 -2.90 -1.10 13.77
C PHE A 87 -3.20 -0.21 14.99
N GLY A 88 -4.08 0.80 14.87
CA GLY A 88 -4.38 1.72 15.98
C GLY A 88 -3.24 2.67 16.34
N VAL A 89 -2.17 2.72 15.54
CA VAL A 89 -0.97 3.50 15.85
C VAL A 89 -0.92 4.78 15.01
N GLY A 90 -0.89 5.93 15.70
CA GLY A 90 -0.77 7.24 15.11
C GLY A 90 0.63 7.49 14.55
N ASN A 91 0.68 7.77 13.24
CA ASN A 91 1.83 8.31 12.51
C ASN A 91 2.95 7.31 12.14
N VAL A 92 2.68 6.48 11.13
CA VAL A 92 3.60 5.49 10.54
C VAL A 92 4.64 6.13 9.62
N LEU A 93 4.40 7.37 9.21
CA LEU A 93 5.37 8.20 8.51
C LEU A 93 6.44 8.77 9.44
N THR A 94 6.35 8.56 10.76
CA THR A 94 7.46 8.83 11.67
C THR A 94 8.45 7.67 11.57
N TYR A 95 9.33 7.75 10.57
CA TYR A 95 10.42 6.81 10.35
C TYR A 95 11.12 6.51 11.67
N THR A 96 11.12 5.24 12.07
CA THR A 96 11.98 4.74 13.13
C THR A 96 13.41 5.20 12.83
N SER A 97 14.05 5.81 13.83
CA SER A 97 15.31 6.54 13.69
C SER A 97 16.31 5.79 12.80
N TYR A 98 16.58 6.32 11.60
CA TYR A 98 17.44 5.67 10.61
C TYR A 98 18.86 5.56 11.15
N ASN A 99 19.33 4.32 11.39
CA ASN A 99 20.70 4.06 11.81
C ASN A 99 21.40 3.23 10.72
N PRO A 100 22.24 3.84 9.87
CA PRO A 100 22.89 3.16 8.74
C PRO A 100 23.84 2.02 9.16
N SER A 101 24.26 1.97 10.43
CA SER A 101 25.06 0.88 10.99
C SER A 101 24.23 -0.34 11.38
N ASN A 102 22.90 -0.25 11.39
CA ASN A 102 22.00 -1.34 11.72
C ASN A 102 21.30 -1.86 10.46
N ILE A 103 21.58 -3.13 10.11
CA ILE A 103 20.97 -3.81 8.95
C ILE A 103 19.44 -3.81 9.05
N PHE A 104 18.87 -3.94 10.25
CA PHE A 104 17.42 -3.95 10.46
C PHE A 104 16.77 -2.61 10.09
N SER A 105 17.39 -1.48 10.46
CA SER A 105 16.89 -0.15 10.12
C SER A 105 16.97 0.11 8.61
N SER A 106 18.06 -0.34 7.99
CA SER A 106 18.27 -0.18 6.55
C SER A 106 17.32 -1.06 5.72
N MET A 107 17.05 -2.30 6.16
CA MET A 107 16.04 -3.17 5.56
C MET A 107 14.61 -2.64 5.78
N GLY A 108 14.33 -2.05 6.94
CA GLY A 108 13.05 -1.41 7.23
C GLY A 108 12.70 -0.33 6.19
N LEU A 109 13.65 0.56 5.86
CA LEU A 109 13.44 1.57 4.82
C LEU A 109 13.19 0.98 3.42
N VAL A 110 13.89 -0.11 3.07
CA VAL A 110 13.69 -0.81 1.79
C VAL A 110 12.27 -1.37 1.72
N ILE A 111 11.84 -2.08 2.78
CA ILE A 111 10.51 -2.69 2.86
C ILE A 111 9.42 -1.62 2.85
N GLN A 112 9.60 -0.53 3.59
CA GLN A 112 8.64 0.57 3.64
C GLN A 112 8.50 1.25 2.27
N THR A 113 9.61 1.48 1.57
CA THR A 113 9.58 2.08 0.21
C THR A 113 8.88 1.16 -0.79
N ALA A 114 9.14 -0.15 -0.73
CA ALA A 114 8.42 -1.15 -1.52
C ALA A 114 6.92 -1.18 -1.18
N GLY A 115 6.57 -1.01 0.10
CA GLY A 115 5.19 -0.88 0.57
C GLY A 115 4.46 0.29 -0.08
N VAL A 116 5.09 1.47 -0.14
CA VAL A 116 4.52 2.65 -0.84
C VAL A 116 4.30 2.36 -2.32
N LEU A 117 5.26 1.73 -2.99
CA LEU A 117 5.12 1.36 -4.39
C LEU A 117 3.97 0.36 -4.61
N TRP A 118 3.84 -0.66 -3.77
CA TRP A 118 2.75 -1.63 -3.84
C TRP A 118 1.39 -1.00 -3.57
N PHE A 119 1.31 -0.06 -2.63
CA PHE A 119 0.09 0.68 -2.36
C PHE A 119 -0.36 1.49 -3.58
N VAL A 120 0.54 2.30 -4.15
CA VAL A 120 0.25 3.10 -5.36
C VAL A 120 -0.16 2.20 -6.53
N ARG A 121 0.52 1.06 -6.71
CA ARG A 121 0.15 0.09 -7.74
C ARG A 121 -1.23 -0.53 -7.46
N GLY A 122 -1.53 -0.83 -6.20
CA GLY A 122 -2.81 -1.38 -5.78
C GLY A 122 -3.97 -0.43 -6.08
N THR A 123 -3.85 0.86 -5.73
CA THR A 123 -4.90 1.86 -6.02
C THR A 123 -5.15 2.02 -7.52
N VAL A 124 -4.08 1.99 -8.34
CA VAL A 124 -4.19 2.01 -9.81
C VAL A 124 -4.92 0.79 -10.35
N LEU A 125 -4.57 -0.41 -9.87
CA LEU A 125 -5.22 -1.66 -10.30
C LEU A 125 -6.70 -1.71 -9.91
N VAL A 126 -7.06 -1.22 -8.72
CA VAL A 126 -8.46 -1.17 -8.29
C VAL A 126 -9.25 -0.14 -9.11
N ALA A 127 -8.68 1.04 -9.38
CA ALA A 127 -9.31 2.01 -10.26
C ALA A 127 -9.54 1.42 -11.67
N HIS A 128 -8.57 0.69 -12.21
CA HIS A 128 -8.69 0.07 -13.52
C HIS A 128 -9.69 -1.09 -13.55
N ALA A 129 -9.77 -1.88 -12.48
CA ALA A 129 -10.74 -2.97 -12.32
C ALA A 129 -12.21 -2.50 -12.33
N SER A 130 -12.47 -1.20 -12.16
CA SER A 130 -13.81 -0.65 -12.27
C SER A 130 -14.33 -0.62 -13.72
N GLN A 131 -13.46 -0.80 -14.73
CA GLN A 131 -13.85 -0.84 -16.13
C GLN A 131 -14.48 -2.18 -16.52
N PRO A 132 -15.55 -2.20 -17.35
CA PRO A 132 -16.18 -3.42 -17.82
C PRO A 132 -15.17 -4.34 -18.53
N GLY A 133 -15.14 -5.62 -18.16
CA GLY A 133 -14.27 -6.63 -18.80
C GLY A 133 -12.89 -6.82 -18.15
N THR A 134 -12.59 -6.14 -17.04
CA THR A 134 -11.32 -6.30 -16.31
C THR A 134 -11.52 -7.04 -14.98
N GLN A 135 -10.77 -8.11 -14.74
CA GLN A 135 -10.93 -8.98 -13.55
C GLN A 135 -9.87 -8.72 -12.45
N HIS A 136 -9.14 -7.60 -12.52
CA HIS A 136 -8.00 -7.33 -11.65
C HIS A 136 -8.35 -6.70 -10.28
N GLY A 137 -9.63 -6.63 -9.92
CA GLY A 137 -10.10 -6.00 -8.67
C GLY A 137 -9.52 -6.64 -7.39
N PRO A 138 -9.68 -7.97 -7.20
CA PRO A 138 -9.14 -8.65 -6.02
C PRO A 138 -7.61 -8.52 -5.90
N LYS A 139 -6.92 -8.54 -7.04
CA LYS A 139 -5.46 -8.35 -7.10
C LYS A 139 -5.06 -6.95 -6.63
N GLY A 140 -5.77 -5.92 -7.08
CA GLY A 140 -5.53 -4.54 -6.65
C GLY A 140 -5.71 -4.36 -5.14
N LEU A 141 -6.77 -4.92 -4.56
CA LEU A 141 -7.02 -4.89 -3.12
C LEU A 141 -5.91 -5.60 -2.33
N ALA A 142 -5.44 -6.76 -2.81
CA ALA A 142 -4.33 -7.47 -2.18
C ALA A 142 -3.05 -6.63 -2.15
N PHE A 143 -2.75 -5.89 -3.23
CA PHE A 143 -1.59 -4.98 -3.26
C PHE A 143 -1.75 -3.79 -2.31
N ILE A 144 -2.95 -3.25 -2.13
CA ILE A 144 -3.22 -2.18 -1.15
C ILE A 144 -2.96 -2.70 0.26
N ILE A 145 -3.53 -3.86 0.62
CA ILE A 145 -3.37 -4.47 1.95
C ILE A 145 -1.90 -4.79 2.21
N ALA A 146 -1.24 -5.48 1.26
CA ALA A 146 0.17 -5.80 1.37
C ALA A 146 1.05 -4.54 1.50
N GLY A 147 0.71 -3.46 0.79
CA GLY A 147 1.37 -2.17 0.89
C GLY A 147 1.26 -1.56 2.29
N VAL A 148 0.06 -1.54 2.87
CA VAL A 148 -0.17 -1.02 4.24
C VAL A 148 0.59 -1.83 5.28
N LEU A 149 0.59 -3.16 5.18
CA LEU A 149 1.35 -4.04 6.08
C LEU A 149 2.86 -3.81 5.93
N ALA A 150 3.38 -3.73 4.71
CA ALA A 150 4.80 -3.51 4.46
C ALA A 150 5.28 -2.13 4.96
N MET A 151 4.46 -1.08 4.82
CA MET A 151 4.79 0.23 5.41
C MET A 151 4.84 0.20 6.94
N ASN A 152 4.05 -0.69 7.55
CA ASN A 152 3.94 -0.93 8.97
C ASN A 152 4.73 -2.16 9.39
N PHE A 153 5.94 -2.33 8.88
CA PHE A 153 6.69 -3.57 9.03
C PHE A 153 6.87 -3.97 10.51
N ASP A 154 7.22 -3.02 11.38
CA ASP A 154 7.41 -3.27 12.81
C ASP A 154 6.11 -3.75 13.49
N ASN A 155 4.99 -3.07 13.22
CA ASN A 155 3.68 -3.47 13.73
C ASN A 155 3.22 -4.82 13.16
N THR A 156 3.57 -5.11 11.91
CA THR A 156 3.28 -6.39 11.26
C THR A 156 4.07 -7.52 11.92
N ILE A 157 5.35 -7.30 12.27
CA ILE A 157 6.13 -8.27 13.05
C ILE A 157 5.48 -8.49 14.42
N ALA A 158 5.10 -7.43 15.12
CA ALA A 158 4.44 -7.54 16.42
C ALA A 158 3.12 -8.34 16.34
N MET A 159 2.31 -8.08 15.31
CA MET A 159 1.09 -8.85 15.02
C MET A 159 1.39 -10.33 14.78
N LEU A 160 2.40 -10.65 13.96
CA LEU A 160 2.78 -12.04 13.69
C LEU A 160 3.30 -12.75 14.94
N ASN A 161 4.07 -12.06 15.78
CA ASN A 161 4.52 -12.59 17.06
C ASN A 161 3.34 -12.86 18.00
N TYR A 162 2.34 -11.97 18.05
CA TYR A 162 1.12 -12.19 18.84
C TYR A 162 0.36 -13.43 18.36
N ILE A 163 0.16 -13.57 17.04
CA ILE A 163 -0.52 -14.73 16.44
C ILE A 163 0.25 -16.02 16.73
N MET A 164 1.57 -16.01 16.57
CA MET A 164 2.41 -17.18 16.84
C MET A 164 2.31 -17.62 18.30
N ASN A 165 2.36 -16.67 19.24
CA ASN A 165 2.18 -16.97 20.66
C ASN A 165 0.77 -17.49 20.97
N ALA A 166 -0.27 -16.95 20.34
CA ALA A 166 -1.63 -17.46 20.48
C ALA A 166 -1.74 -18.93 20.01
N ILE A 167 -1.17 -19.25 18.84
CA ILE A 167 -1.15 -20.62 18.32
C ILE A 167 -0.39 -21.57 19.26
N VAL A 168 0.77 -21.13 19.79
CA VAL A 168 1.53 -21.91 20.79
C VAL A 168 0.72 -22.10 22.07
N SER A 169 0.02 -21.07 22.54
CA SER A 169 -0.81 -21.19 23.74
C SER A 169 -1.97 -22.18 23.53
N TRP A 170 -2.62 -22.15 22.37
CA TRP A 170 -3.70 -23.06 22.03
C TRP A 170 -3.20 -24.49 21.87
N SER A 171 -2.03 -24.69 21.26
CA SER A 171 -1.45 -26.03 21.14
C SER A 171 -1.08 -26.62 22.51
N MET A 172 -0.55 -25.80 23.42
CA MET A 172 -0.24 -26.20 24.80
C MET A 172 -1.52 -26.52 25.60
N VAL A 173 -2.57 -25.71 25.46
CA VAL A 173 -3.88 -25.98 26.09
C VAL A 173 -4.48 -27.29 25.58
N ILE A 174 -4.48 -27.53 24.27
CA ILE A 174 -4.98 -28.79 23.69
C ILE A 174 -4.17 -29.98 24.22
N LYS A 175 -2.85 -29.86 24.29
CA LYS A 175 -1.98 -30.93 24.80
C LYS A 175 -2.28 -31.25 26.27
N SER A 176 -2.39 -30.22 27.12
CA SER A 176 -2.76 -30.38 28.53
C SER A 176 -4.18 -30.96 28.74
N SER A 177 -5.11 -30.67 27.83
CA SER A 177 -6.48 -31.21 27.86
C SER A 177 -6.57 -32.68 27.47
N GLN A 178 -5.56 -33.22 26.78
CA GLN A 178 -5.50 -34.64 26.38
C GLN A 178 -4.77 -35.53 27.40
N GLY A 179 -4.37 -34.98 28.56
CA GLY A 179 -3.81 -35.76 29.66
C GLY A 179 -2.33 -36.13 29.55
N TYR A 180 -1.56 -35.40 28.72
CA TYR A 180 -0.09 -35.44 28.68
C TYR A 180 0.52 -34.10 29.07
#